data_AF-A0AA95KHE7-F1
#
_entry.id   AF-A0AA95KHE7-F1
#
_cell.length_a   1.000
_cell.length_b   1.000
_cell.length_c   1.000
_cell.angle_alpha   90.00
_cell.angle_beta   90.00
_cell.angle_gamma   90.00
#
_symmetry.space_group_name_H-M   'P 1'
#
loop_
_entity.id
_entity.type
_entity.pdbx_description
1 polymer ?
#
loop_
_entity_poly.entity_id
_entity_poly.type
_entity_poly.pdbx_seq_one_letter_code
_entity_poly.pdbx_strand_id
1 'polypeptide(L)'
;MTEITDFLLARIAEDELGAEAAKAAIAGSGGPWRSSSQVVLGAGVHPVATTDAAFHAEHIARFDPDRVIRECIVKRGIVAGWSKPDSSTGRMLMAAMAAVYSDHPDYKLEWRDLSR
;
A
#
# COMPACT_ATOMS: atom_id res chain seq x y z
N MET A 1 1.81 20.13 -8.80
CA MET A 1 2.48 18.92 -9.32
C MET A 1 3.50 18.35 -8.34
N THR A 2 4.35 19.18 -7.72
CA THR A 2 5.13 18.75 -6.53
C THR A 2 4.21 18.28 -5.41
N GLU A 3 3.05 18.92 -5.27
CA GLU A 3 2.08 18.57 -4.24
C GLU A 3 1.52 17.14 -4.34
N ILE A 4 1.17 16.66 -5.55
CA ILE A 4 0.67 15.28 -5.72
C ILE A 4 1.79 14.26 -5.50
N THR A 5 3.04 14.59 -5.86
CA THR A 5 4.18 13.71 -5.57
C THR A 5 4.50 13.67 -4.08
N ASP A 6 4.43 14.80 -3.39
CA ASP A 6 4.64 14.88 -1.93
C ASP A 6 3.55 14.09 -1.20
N PHE A 7 2.29 14.25 -1.60
CA PHE A 7 1.17 13.46 -1.09
C PHE A 7 1.40 11.96 -1.30
N LEU A 8 1.75 11.54 -2.52
CA LEU A 8 2.02 10.14 -2.82
C LEU A 8 3.17 9.58 -1.99
N LEU A 9 4.28 10.31 -1.86
CA LEU A 9 5.42 9.89 -1.06
C LEU A 9 5.05 9.74 0.42
N ALA A 10 4.24 10.66 0.97
CA ALA A 10 3.74 10.57 2.33
C ALA A 10 2.88 9.32 2.55
N ARG A 11 1.89 9.07 1.68
CA ARG A 11 1.00 7.90 1.79
C ARG A 11 1.76 6.58 1.61
N ILE A 12 2.72 6.53 0.68
CA ILE A 12 3.59 5.35 0.51
C ILE A 12 4.46 5.11 1.76
N ALA A 13 4.94 6.17 2.41
CA ALA A 13 5.69 6.04 3.66
C ALA A 13 4.84 5.53 4.82
N GLU A 14 3.58 5.97 4.92
CA GLU A 14 2.62 5.46 5.91
C GLU A 14 2.32 3.97 5.69
N ASP A 15 2.04 3.57 4.45
CA ASP A 15 1.80 2.16 4.10
C ASP A 15 3.02 1.28 4.46
N GLU A 16 4.24 1.74 4.15
CA GLU A 16 5.46 1.01 4.49
C GLU A 16 5.65 0.91 6.00
N LEU A 17 5.46 2.00 6.74
CA LEU A 17 5.57 2.01 8.19
C LEU A 17 4.58 1.03 8.83
N GLY A 18 3.34 1.00 8.35
CA GLY A 18 2.32 0.06 8.80
C GLY A 18 2.72 -1.40 8.54
N ALA A 19 3.27 -1.70 7.36
CA ALA A 19 3.74 -3.03 7.00
C ALA A 19 4.93 -3.48 7.88
N GLU A 20 5.93 -2.61 8.08
CA GLU A 20 7.07 -2.91 8.95
C GLU A 20 6.63 -3.13 10.41
N ALA A 21 5.70 -2.31 10.91
CA ALA A 21 5.13 -2.50 12.24
C ALA A 21 4.39 -3.86 12.35
N ALA A 22 3.59 -4.24 11.35
CA ALA A 22 2.88 -5.52 11.33
C ALA A 22 3.85 -6.72 11.32
N LYS A 23 4.98 -6.61 10.60
CA LYS A 23 6.02 -7.64 10.54
C LYS A 23 6.76 -7.78 11.87
N ALA A 24 7.00 -6.67 12.56
CA ALA A 24 7.72 -6.63 13.83
C ALA A 24 6.83 -6.93 15.06
N ALA A 25 5.50 -6.87 14.92
CA ALA A 25 4.57 -6.99 16.04
C ALA A 25 4.67 -8.31 16.81
N ILE A 26 4.99 -9.41 16.12
CA ILE A 26 5.15 -10.74 16.73
C ILE A 26 6.53 -11.30 16.38
N ALA A 27 7.33 -11.56 17.41
CA ALA A 27 8.64 -12.17 17.23
C ALA A 27 8.50 -13.54 16.55
N GLY A 28 9.23 -13.75 15.45
CA GLY A 28 9.19 -14.99 14.68
C GLY A 28 8.06 -15.10 13.66
N SER A 29 7.10 -14.16 13.62
CA SER A 29 6.06 -14.15 12.57
C SER A 29 6.56 -13.64 11.21
N GLY A 30 7.85 -13.28 11.11
CA GLY A 30 8.48 -12.84 9.89
C GLY A 30 8.46 -13.95 8.83
N GLY A 31 7.78 -13.69 7.72
CA GLY A 31 7.54 -14.65 6.65
C GLY A 31 6.14 -14.49 6.08
N PRO A 32 5.81 -15.21 4.99
CA PRO A 32 4.59 -14.98 4.24
C PRO A 32 3.35 -15.23 5.11
N TRP A 33 2.43 -14.29 5.07
CA TRP A 33 1.11 -14.45 5.66
C TRP A 33 0.28 -15.44 4.85
N ARG A 34 -0.40 -16.36 5.55
CA ARG A 34 -1.31 -17.34 4.96
C ARG A 34 -2.60 -17.39 5.76
N SER A 35 -3.74 -17.47 5.07
CA SER A 35 -5.01 -17.75 5.71
C SER A 35 -5.15 -19.25 6.02
N SER A 36 -5.75 -19.55 7.16
CA SER A 36 -6.19 -20.88 7.56
C SER A 36 -7.53 -20.73 8.27
N SER A 37 -8.61 -21.01 7.55
CA SER A 37 -9.98 -20.71 8.00
C SER A 37 -10.10 -19.23 8.42
N GLN A 38 -10.44 -18.95 9.68
CA GLN A 38 -10.63 -17.62 10.24
C GLN A 38 -9.34 -16.96 10.77
N VAL A 39 -8.20 -17.62 10.64
CA VAL A 39 -6.91 -17.16 11.22
C VAL A 39 -5.92 -16.82 10.10
N VAL A 40 -5.14 -15.76 10.31
CA VAL A 40 -3.96 -15.44 9.49
C VAL A 40 -2.71 -15.87 10.25
N LEU A 41 -1.86 -16.65 9.58
CA LEU A 41 -0.62 -17.17 10.12
C LEU A 41 0.58 -16.49 9.45
N GLY A 42 1.42 -15.82 10.23
CA GLY A 42 2.76 -15.38 9.85
C GLY A 42 3.76 -16.53 9.96
N ALA A 43 4.70 -16.59 9.01
CA ALA A 43 5.66 -17.70 8.86
C ALA A 43 5.01 -19.10 8.85
N GLY A 44 3.70 -19.19 8.55
CA GLY A 44 2.92 -20.43 8.55
C GLY A 44 2.58 -21.01 9.94
N VAL A 45 3.03 -20.40 11.04
CA VAL A 45 2.86 -20.97 12.39
C VAL A 45 2.41 -19.97 13.45
N HIS A 46 2.61 -18.68 13.25
CA HIS A 46 2.30 -17.65 14.24
C HIS A 46 0.97 -16.95 13.92
N PRO A 47 -0.09 -17.06 14.74
CA PRO A 47 -1.31 -16.29 14.53
C PRO A 47 -1.03 -14.78 14.62
N VAL A 48 -1.28 -14.04 13.53
CA VAL A 48 -1.13 -12.58 13.47
C VAL A 48 -2.47 -11.86 13.49
N ALA A 49 -3.55 -12.54 13.12
CA ALA A 49 -4.92 -12.03 13.21
C ALA A 49 -5.95 -13.17 13.27
N THR A 50 -7.08 -12.91 13.92
CA THR A 50 -8.28 -13.77 13.91
C THR A 50 -9.46 -12.93 13.43
N THR A 51 -10.34 -13.54 12.66
CA THR A 51 -11.48 -12.86 12.01
C THR A 51 -12.76 -13.67 12.15
N ASP A 52 -13.92 -13.03 11.97
CA ASP A 52 -15.21 -13.72 12.04
C ASP A 52 -15.53 -14.54 10.78
N ALA A 53 -14.79 -14.36 9.69
CA ALA A 53 -15.07 -15.04 8.43
C ALA A 53 -13.79 -15.32 7.61
N ALA A 54 -13.74 -16.48 6.96
CA ALA A 54 -12.54 -16.92 6.23
C ALA A 54 -12.11 -15.94 5.12
N PHE A 55 -13.07 -15.29 4.45
CA PHE A 55 -12.76 -14.30 3.41
C PHE A 55 -12.10 -13.02 3.95
N HIS A 56 -12.31 -12.67 5.23
CA HIS A 56 -11.56 -11.60 5.89
C HIS A 56 -10.10 -12.02 6.11
N ALA A 57 -9.86 -13.24 6.61
CA ALA A 57 -8.50 -13.76 6.78
C ALA A 57 -7.77 -13.87 5.43
N GLU A 58 -8.44 -14.31 4.37
CA GLU A 58 -7.88 -14.33 3.01
C GLU A 58 -7.53 -12.94 2.50
N HIS A 59 -8.40 -11.96 2.73
CA HIS A 59 -8.14 -10.56 2.37
C HIS A 59 -6.90 -10.04 3.10
N ILE A 60 -6.82 -10.21 4.42
CA ILE A 60 -5.65 -9.78 5.21
C ILE A 60 -4.38 -10.49 4.75
N ALA A 61 -4.41 -11.81 4.56
CA ALA A 61 -3.24 -12.58 4.11
C ALA A 61 -2.73 -12.15 2.73
N ARG A 62 -3.63 -11.69 1.84
CA ARG A 62 -3.26 -11.11 0.53
C ARG A 62 -2.45 -9.82 0.66
N PHE A 63 -2.65 -9.06 1.74
CA PHE A 63 -1.87 -7.87 2.08
C PHE A 63 -0.71 -8.19 3.04
N ASP A 64 -0.04 -9.32 2.77
CA ASP A 64 1.23 -9.69 3.39
C ASP A 64 2.22 -8.50 3.49
N PRO A 65 2.81 -8.23 4.67
CA PRO A 65 3.72 -7.09 4.87
C PRO A 65 4.90 -7.04 3.90
N ASP A 66 5.54 -8.18 3.59
CA ASP A 66 6.67 -8.21 2.66
C ASP A 66 6.24 -7.90 1.22
N ARG A 67 5.01 -8.27 0.83
CA ARG A 67 4.41 -7.82 -0.43
C ARG A 67 4.16 -6.31 -0.42
N VAL A 68 3.58 -5.75 0.64
CA VAL A 68 3.29 -4.30 0.75
C VAL A 68 4.57 -3.47 0.67
N ILE A 69 5.63 -3.87 1.38
CA ILE A 69 6.95 -3.18 1.33
C ILE A 69 7.50 -3.18 -0.11
N ARG A 70 7.42 -4.31 -0.83
CA ARG A 70 7.82 -4.38 -2.25
C ARG A 70 7.00 -3.45 -3.15
N GLU A 71 5.70 -3.32 -2.91
CA GLU A 71 4.87 -2.35 -3.62
C GLU A 71 5.30 -0.91 -3.32
N CYS A 72 5.59 -0.59 -2.06
CA CYS A 72 6.07 0.74 -1.67
C CYS A 72 7.37 1.12 -2.39
N ILE A 73 8.34 0.19 -2.47
CA ILE A 73 9.58 0.38 -3.22
C ILE A 73 9.30 0.72 -4.69
N VAL A 74 8.43 -0.07 -5.35
CA VAL A 74 8.08 0.16 -6.75
C VAL A 74 7.37 1.49 -6.95
N LYS A 75 6.38 1.81 -6.10
CA LYS A 75 5.64 3.08 -6.16
C LYS A 75 6.57 4.28 -5.98
N ARG A 76 7.54 4.23 -5.05
CA ARG A 76 8.56 5.28 -4.91
C ARG A 76 9.42 5.43 -6.15
N GLY A 77 9.82 4.32 -6.77
CA GLY A 77 10.57 4.35 -8.04
C GLY A 77 9.80 5.05 -9.15
N ILE A 78 8.48 4.80 -9.25
CA ILE A 78 7.60 5.47 -10.21
C ILE A 78 7.51 6.97 -9.93
N VAL A 79 7.31 7.37 -8.67
CA VAL A 79 7.24 8.78 -8.27
C VAL A 79 8.59 9.49 -8.47
N ALA A 80 9.72 8.84 -8.15
CA ALA A 80 11.05 9.42 -8.34
C ALA A 80 11.45 9.53 -9.82
N GLY A 81 11.01 8.58 -10.66
CA GLY A 81 11.20 8.62 -12.11
C GLY A 81 10.40 9.72 -12.81
N TRP A 82 9.50 10.40 -12.09
CA TRP A 82 8.70 11.53 -12.57
C TRP A 82 9.57 12.77 -12.85
N SER A 83 10.24 12.79 -14.01
CA SER A 83 11.15 13.87 -14.40
C SER A 83 10.59 14.80 -15.49
N LYS A 84 9.41 14.49 -16.07
CA LYS A 84 8.81 15.27 -17.16
C LYS A 84 7.33 15.58 -16.89
N PRO A 85 7.04 16.73 -16.24
CA PRO A 85 5.68 17.20 -15.95
C PRO A 85 4.76 17.27 -17.18
N ASP A 86 5.34 17.37 -18.37
CA ASP A 86 4.65 17.78 -19.60
C ASP A 86 4.03 16.59 -20.35
N SER A 87 4.40 15.35 -20.01
CA SER A 87 3.78 14.16 -20.63
C SER A 87 2.37 13.92 -20.06
N SER A 88 1.37 13.88 -20.94
CA SER A 88 -0.02 13.57 -20.56
C SER A 88 -0.12 12.22 -19.84
N THR A 89 0.52 11.18 -20.39
CA THR A 89 0.60 9.82 -19.80
C THR A 89 1.02 9.85 -18.34
N GLY A 90 1.99 10.69 -18.05
CA GLY A 90 2.58 10.74 -16.76
C GLY A 90 1.73 11.47 -15.71
N ARG A 91 1.07 12.57 -16.12
CA ARG A 91 0.06 13.24 -15.29
C ARG A 91 -1.08 12.29 -14.96
N MET A 92 -1.54 11.52 -15.94
CA MET A 92 -2.56 10.48 -15.73
C MET A 92 -2.08 9.40 -14.76
N LEU A 93 -0.82 8.97 -14.83
CA LEU A 93 -0.26 7.98 -13.91
C LEU A 93 -0.24 8.49 -12.47
N MET A 94 0.24 9.72 -12.23
CA MET A 94 0.24 10.31 -10.89
C MET A 94 -1.17 10.46 -10.33
N ALA A 95 -2.12 10.90 -11.17
CA ALA A 95 -3.53 11.01 -10.82
C ALA A 95 -4.15 9.66 -10.44
N ALA A 96 -3.88 8.61 -11.23
CA ALA A 96 -4.36 7.26 -10.98
C ALA A 96 -3.77 6.67 -9.69
N MET A 97 -2.48 6.91 -9.40
CA MET A 97 -1.88 6.51 -8.14
C MET A 97 -2.52 7.22 -6.95
N ALA A 98 -2.76 8.53 -7.06
CA ALA A 98 -3.35 9.29 -5.96
C ALA A 98 -4.81 8.88 -5.70
N ALA A 99 -5.54 8.45 -6.74
CA ALA A 99 -6.94 8.03 -6.62
C ALA A 99 -7.15 6.82 -5.68
N VAL A 100 -6.10 6.02 -5.43
CA VAL A 100 -6.15 4.93 -4.42
C VAL A 100 -6.45 5.47 -3.02
N TYR A 101 -6.03 6.71 -2.75
CA TYR A 101 -6.18 7.39 -1.46
C TYR A 101 -7.30 8.45 -1.51
N SER A 102 -8.33 8.25 -2.34
CA SER A 102 -9.40 9.26 -2.55
C SER A 102 -10.28 9.53 -1.33
N ASP A 103 -10.23 8.65 -0.34
CA ASP A 103 -10.86 8.76 0.97
C ASP A 103 -9.98 9.48 2.01
N HIS A 104 -8.73 9.79 1.67
CA HIS A 104 -7.82 10.51 2.56
C HIS A 104 -8.19 12.01 2.64
N PRO A 105 -8.19 12.65 3.83
CA PRO A 105 -8.57 14.06 3.99
C PRO A 105 -7.70 15.03 3.18
N ASP A 106 -6.40 14.74 3.04
CA ASP A 106 -5.48 15.55 2.22
C ASP A 106 -5.60 15.31 0.71
N TYR A 107 -6.42 14.34 0.26
CA TYR A 107 -6.63 14.10 -1.17
C TYR A 107 -7.38 15.27 -1.80
N LYS A 108 -6.87 15.79 -2.92
CA LYS A 108 -7.52 16.86 -3.67
C LYS A 108 -8.32 16.31 -4.84
N LEU A 109 -9.61 16.67 -4.90
CA LEU A 109 -10.51 16.28 -5.99
C LEU A 109 -10.00 16.69 -7.38
N GLU A 110 -9.31 17.83 -7.49
CA GLU A 110 -8.72 18.31 -8.75
C GLU A 110 -7.69 17.34 -9.37
N TRP A 111 -7.09 16.46 -8.56
CA TRP A 111 -6.19 15.42 -9.08
C TRP A 111 -6.94 14.33 -9.84
N ARG A 112 -8.22 14.11 -9.57
CA ARG A 112 -9.06 13.14 -10.29
C ARG A 112 -9.18 13.50 -11.76
N ASP A 113 -9.32 14.79 -12.06
CA ASP A 113 -9.55 15.28 -13.41
C ASP A 113 -8.30 15.23 -14.29
N LEU A 114 -7.11 15.07 -13.69
CA LEU A 114 -5.85 14.85 -14.41
C LEU A 114 -5.73 13.46 -15.05
N SER A 115 -6.66 12.55 -14.73
CA SER A 115 -6.72 11.18 -15.29
C SER A 115 -7.65 11.03 -16.51
N ARG A 116 -8.34 12.12 -16.92
CA ARG A 116 -9.31 12.14 -18.02
C ARG A 116 -8.74 12.73 -19.31
#